data_AF-T0YN64-F1
#
_entry.id   AF-T0YN64-F1
#
_cell.length_a   1.000
_cell.length_b   1.000
_cell.length_c   1.000
_cell.angle_alpha   90.00
_cell.angle_beta   90.00
_cell.angle_gamma   90.00
#
_symmetry.space_group_name_H-M   'P 1'
#
loop_
_entity.id
_entity.type
_entity.pdbx_description
1 polymer ?
#
loop_
_entity_poly.entity_id
_entity_poly.type
_entity_poly.pdbx_seq_one_letter_code
_entity_poly.pdbx_strand_id
1 'polypeptide(L)' 'MATENPMREVMIEKVVVNIGVGQAGERLNKAMKVIEMLTNHKPVLTTGRKTVR' A
#
# COMPACT_ATOMS: atom_id res chain seq x y z
N MET A 1 8.06 -42.09 -2.63
CA MET A 1 7.51 -40.88 -3.26
C MET A 1 7.57 -39.78 -2.23
N ALA A 2 8.58 -38.90 -2.32
CA ALA A 2 8.74 -37.84 -1.34
C ALA A 2 7.61 -36.83 -1.56
N THR A 3 6.72 -36.72 -0.59
CA THR A 3 5.74 -35.66 -0.47
C THR A 3 6.45 -34.31 -0.59
N GLU A 4 6.00 -33.50 -1.53
CA GLU A 4 6.54 -32.17 -1.81
C GLU A 4 6.57 -31.34 -0.52
N ASN A 5 7.72 -30.74 -0.17
CA ASN A 5 7.90 -30.06 1.10
C ASN A 5 7.01 -28.80 1.15
N PRO A 6 6.00 -28.72 2.05
CA PRO A 6 5.07 -27.60 2.11
C PRO A 6 5.75 -26.24 2.34
N MET A 7 6.95 -26.22 2.93
CA MET A 7 7.71 -24.98 3.16
C MET A 7 8.30 -24.36 1.87
N ARG A 8 8.17 -25.02 0.72
CA ARG A 8 8.64 -24.50 -0.58
C ARG A 8 7.52 -23.90 -1.44
N GLU A 9 6.28 -23.94 -0.97
CA GLU A 9 5.15 -23.37 -1.68
C GLU A 9 5.27 -21.83 -1.71
N VAL A 10 5.06 -21.24 -2.90
CA VAL A 10 5.13 -19.78 -3.08
C VAL A 10 3.82 -19.16 -2.60
N MET A 11 3.91 -18.24 -1.64
CA MET A 11 2.77 -17.50 -1.10
C MET A 11 3.02 -15.99 -1.20
N ILE A 12 1.93 -15.23 -1.29
CA ILE A 12 1.99 -13.77 -1.23
C ILE A 12 2.04 -13.37 0.24
N GLU A 13 3.14 -12.76 0.68
CA GLU A 13 3.30 -12.29 2.06
C GLU A 13 2.37 -11.10 2.37
N LYS A 14 2.34 -10.11 1.47
CA LYS A 14 1.50 -8.91 1.62
C LYS A 14 1.20 -8.23 0.31
N VAL A 15 0.08 -7.51 0.30
CA VAL A 15 -0.30 -6.58 -0.76
C VAL A 15 -0.31 -5.17 -0.17
N VAL A 16 0.46 -4.26 -0.78
CA VAL A 16 0.53 -2.85 -0.36
C VAL A 16 -0.12 -1.99 -1.43
N VAL A 17 -1.13 -1.21 -1.04
CA VAL A 17 -1.84 -0.27 -1.92
C VAL A 17 -1.35 1.15 -1.61
N ASN A 18 -0.94 1.89 -2.64
CA ASN A 18 -0.40 3.24 -2.49
C ASN A 18 -0.97 4.18 -3.57
N ILE A 19 -1.28 5.42 -3.19
CA ILE A 19 -1.72 6.47 -4.12
C ILE A 19 -0.77 7.68 -3.99
N GLY A 20 0.06 7.90 -5.01
CA GLY A 20 0.93 9.07 -5.10
C GLY A 20 0.20 10.29 -5.68
N VAL A 21 -0.30 11.19 -4.83
CA VAL A 21 -1.03 12.41 -5.25
C VAL A 21 -0.13 13.58 -5.67
N GLY A 22 1.15 13.58 -5.29
CA GLY A 22 2.13 14.63 -5.66
C GLY A 22 1.93 16.01 -5.02
N GLN A 23 0.86 16.19 -4.24
CA GLN A 23 0.53 17.45 -3.55
C GLN A 23 -0.16 17.18 -2.22
N ALA A 24 -0.07 18.15 -1.31
CA ALA A 24 -0.80 18.14 -0.05
C ALA A 24 -2.24 18.65 -0.21
N GLY A 25 -3.03 18.61 0.87
CA GLY A 25 -4.36 19.21 0.92
C GLY A 25 -5.50 18.26 0.57
N GLU A 26 -6.55 18.78 -0.07
CA GLU A 26 -7.82 18.06 -0.25
C GLU A 26 -7.68 16.76 -1.06
N ARG A 27 -6.82 16.76 -2.09
CA ARG A 27 -6.58 15.57 -2.93
C ARG A 27 -5.95 14.43 -2.13
N LEU A 28 -5.04 14.75 -1.20
CA LEU A 28 -4.45 13.78 -0.29
C LEU A 28 -5.52 13.19 0.65
N ASN A 29 -6.36 14.05 1.24
CA ASN A 29 -7.43 13.61 2.13
C ASN A 29 -8.46 12.72 1.41
N LYS A 30 -8.80 13.03 0.16
CA LYS A 30 -9.68 12.18 -0.67
C LYS A 30 -9.02 10.83 -0.97
N ALA A 31 -7.74 10.81 -1.32
CA ALA A 31 -7.02 9.56 -1.56
C ALA A 31 -6.96 8.67 -0.31
N MET A 32 -6.76 9.25 0.88
CA MET A 32 -6.81 8.48 2.13
C MET A 32 -8.18 7.83 2.35
N LYS A 33 -9.27 8.60 2.19
CA LYS A 33 -10.63 8.06 2.32
C LYS A 33 -10.90 6.93 1.34
N VAL A 34 -10.43 7.03 0.10
CA VAL A 34 -10.60 5.97 -0.90
C VAL A 34 -9.86 4.70 -0.49
N ILE A 35 -8.62 4.79 0.00
CA ILE A 35 -7.88 3.61 0.47
C ILE A 35 -8.58 2.99 1.67
N GLU A 36 -9.06 3.80 2.60
CA GLU A 36 -9.79 3.33 3.78
C GLU A 36 -11.09 2.62 3.40
N MET A 37 -11.87 3.17 2.47
CA MET A 37 -13.09 2.54 1.96
C MET A 37 -12.84 1.24 1.20
N LEU A 38 -11.74 1.13 0.46
CA LEU A 38 -11.41 -0.07 -0.31
C LEU A 38 -10.81 -1.19 0.54
N THR A 39 -10.01 -0.84 1.54
CA THR A 39 -9.24 -1.81 2.33
C THR A 39 -9.82 -2.07 3.72
N ASN A 40 -10.70 -1.21 4.24
CA ASN A 40 -11.14 -1.16 5.64
C ASN A 40 -9.98 -1.04 6.65
N HIS A 41 -8.82 -0.54 6.20
CA HIS A 41 -7.65 -0.31 7.05
C HIS A 41 -7.27 1.17 7.05
N LYS A 42 -6.72 1.64 8.16
CA LYS A 42 -6.25 3.02 8.29
C LYS A 42 -4.98 3.25 7.45
N PRO A 43 -5.03 4.11 6.43
CA PRO A 43 -3.86 4.39 5.59
C PRO A 43 -2.80 5.23 6.33
N VAL A 44 -1.54 5.09 5.92
CA VAL A 44 -0.40 5.85 6.46
C VAL A 44 0.05 6.91 5.44
N LEU A 45 0.32 8.12 5.93
CA LEU A 45 0.85 9.21 5.10
C LEU A 45 2.33 9.01 4.78
N THR A 46 2.70 9.21 3.52
CA THR A 46 4.10 9.27 3.07
C THR A 46 4.49 10.71 2.78
N THR A 47 5.67 11.12 3.27
CA THR A 47 6.22 12.46 3.07
C THR A 47 7.30 12.46 1.99
N GLY A 48 7.40 13.56 1.25
CA GLY A 48 8.44 13.75 0.24
C GLY A 48 9.82 13.93 0.87
N ARG A 49 10.83 13.22 0.34
CA ARG A 49 12.21 13.29 0.88
C ARG A 49 13.04 14.45 0.34
N LYS A 50 12.77 14.90 -0.89
CA LYS A 50 13.53 15.94 -1.59
C LYS A 50 12.57 16.89 -2.30
N THR A 51 12.97 18.15 -2.42
CA THR A 51 12.26 19.14 -3.24
C THR A 51 12.55 18.88 -4.71
N VAL A 52 11.49 18.75 -5.51
CA VAL A 52 11.55 18.69 -6.98
C VAL A 52 10.92 19.97 -7.50
N ARG A 53 11.64 20.71 -8.35
CA ARG A 53 11.20 21.96 -8.98
C ARG A 53 10.61 21.70 -10.35
#